data_AF-A0A3D4WRD1-F1
#
_entry.id   AF-A0A3D4WRD1-F1
#
_cell.length_a   1.000
_cell.length_b   1.000
_cell.length_c   1.000
_cell.angle_alpha   90.00
_cell.angle_beta   90.00
_cell.angle_gamma   90.00
#
_symmetry.space_group_name_H-M   'P 1'
#
loop_
_entity.id
_entity.type
_entity.pdbx_description
1 polymer ?
#
loop_
_entity_poly.entity_id
_entity_poly.type
_entity_poly.pdbx_seq_one_letter_code
_entity_poly.pdbx_strand_id
1 'polypeptide(L)'
;MDDPIAEIARATAQRLTTRHGYQLSTELEVALRTRQTTPANDRYGDPVAIASLIIAIATLTWTIYSDLKKATPSPPPETIARTTRIRLRETHNVDTMTSNSIIDIAVEETIRHHQ
;
A
#
# COMPACT_ATOMS: atom_id res chain seq x y z
N MET A 1 13.34 7.86 12.63
CA MET A 1 12.73 6.53 12.49
C MET A 1 11.63 6.69 11.47
N ASP A 2 11.99 6.57 10.20
CA ASP A 2 11.03 6.69 9.10
C ASP A 2 10.27 5.38 8.97
N ASP A 3 8.94 5.44 8.93
CA ASP A 3 8.11 4.28 8.62
C ASP A 3 7.94 4.27 7.09
N PRO A 4 8.72 3.45 6.36
CA PRO A 4 8.69 3.47 4.88
C PRO A 4 7.29 3.17 4.36
N ILE A 5 6.50 2.41 5.12
CA ILE A 5 5.12 2.10 4.80
C ILE A 5 4.24 3.37 4.86
N ALA A 6 4.36 4.19 5.90
CA ALA A 6 3.65 5.47 5.99
C ALA A 6 4.05 6.44 4.88
N GLU A 7 5.33 6.50 4.52
CA GLU A 7 5.79 7.34 3.41
C GLU A 7 5.20 6.89 2.06
N ILE A 8 5.32 5.59 1.73
CA ILE A 8 4.75 5.01 0.51
C ILE A 8 3.23 5.23 0.48
N ALA A 9 2.54 5.03 1.61
CA ALA A 9 1.10 5.23 1.70
C ALA A 9 0.70 6.70 1.48
N ARG A 10 1.44 7.66 2.05
CA ARG A 10 1.21 9.10 1.84
C ARG A 10 1.43 9.50 0.39
N ALA A 11 2.54 9.08 -0.21
CA ALA A 11 2.83 9.36 -1.61
C ALA A 11 1.77 8.75 -2.55
N THR A 12 1.34 7.54 -2.26
CA THR A 12 0.25 6.86 -2.99
C THR A 12 -1.07 7.61 -2.87
N ALA A 13 -1.48 7.98 -1.65
CA ALA A 13 -2.69 8.74 -1.43
C ALA A 13 -2.63 10.12 -2.09
N GLN A 14 -1.48 10.81 -2.03
CA GLN A 14 -1.29 12.10 -2.68
C GLN A 14 -1.55 12.01 -4.19
N ARG A 15 -1.04 10.98 -4.87
CA ARG A 15 -1.31 10.78 -6.31
C ARG A 15 -2.76 10.41 -6.59
N LEU A 16 -3.42 9.70 -5.66
CA LEU A 16 -4.84 9.35 -5.74
C LEU A 16 -5.80 10.50 -5.42
N THR A 17 -5.36 11.57 -4.73
CA THR A 17 -6.23 12.74 -4.44
C THR A 17 -6.78 13.39 -5.70
N THR A 18 -6.04 13.34 -6.81
CA THR A 18 -6.48 13.81 -8.14
C THR A 18 -7.76 13.10 -8.62
N ARG A 19 -7.99 11.86 -8.16
CA ARG A 19 -9.10 11.01 -8.60
C ARG A 19 -10.19 10.83 -7.55
N HIS A 20 -9.84 10.84 -6.27
CA HIS A 20 -10.73 10.53 -5.15
C HIS A 20 -11.00 11.73 -4.20
N GLY A 21 -10.38 12.88 -4.47
CA GLY A 21 -10.54 14.10 -3.67
C GLY A 21 -9.59 14.19 -2.48
N TYR A 22 -9.49 15.40 -1.92
CA TYR A 22 -8.55 15.72 -0.84
C TYR A 22 -8.85 15.05 0.49
N GLN A 23 -10.10 14.60 0.70
CA GLN A 23 -10.52 13.92 1.93
C GLN A 23 -9.73 12.61 2.17
N LEU A 24 -9.26 11.97 1.10
CA LEU A 24 -8.47 10.73 1.16
C LEU A 24 -7.18 10.90 1.97
N SER A 25 -6.50 12.04 1.86
CA SER A 25 -5.29 12.30 2.64
C SER A 25 -5.58 12.42 4.13
N THR A 26 -6.70 13.07 4.49
CA THR A 26 -7.13 13.19 5.88
C THR A 26 -7.52 11.84 6.47
N GLU A 27 -8.28 11.03 5.72
CA GLU A 27 -8.66 9.68 6.13
C GLU A 27 -7.44 8.76 6.28
N LEU A 28 -6.43 8.90 5.41
CA LEU A 28 -5.17 8.17 5.53
C LEU A 28 -4.44 8.48 6.82
N GLU A 29 -4.26 9.76 7.18
CA GLU A 29 -3.53 10.12 8.40
C GLU A 29 -4.26 9.63 9.66
N VAL A 30 -5.59 9.64 9.67
CA VAL A 30 -6.38 9.04 10.74
C VAL A 30 -6.11 7.54 10.83
N ALA A 31 -6.18 6.83 9.69
CA ALA A 31 -5.94 5.39 9.64
C ALA A 31 -4.52 4.99 10.04
N LEU A 32 -3.50 5.75 9.62
CA LEU A 32 -2.10 5.57 10.03
C LEU A 32 -1.93 5.75 11.54
N ARG A 33 -2.58 6.77 12.11
CA ARG A 33 -2.55 7.01 13.55
C ARG A 33 -3.23 5.87 14.31
N THR A 34 -4.38 5.40 13.85
CA THR A 34 -5.08 4.25 14.45
C THR A 34 -4.23 2.99 14.40
N ARG A 35 -3.55 2.73 13.27
CA ARG A 35 -2.59 1.61 13.12
C ARG A 35 -1.46 1.65 14.14
N GLN A 36 -0.95 2.83 14.46
CA GLN A 36 0.11 2.98 15.47
C GLN A 36 -0.39 2.74 16.89
N THR A 37 -1.67 3.01 17.16
CA THR A 37 -2.26 2.91 18.51
C THR A 37 -2.87 1.55 18.82
N THR A 38 -3.12 0.69 17.82
CA THR A 38 -3.80 -0.59 18.01
C THR A 38 -2.99 -1.73 17.40
N PRO A 39 -2.52 -2.72 18.18
CA PRO A 39 -1.85 -3.90 17.64
C PRO A 39 -2.81 -4.64 16.70
N ALA A 40 -2.26 -5.06 15.56
CA ALA A 40 -2.95 -5.46 14.32
C ALA A 40 -3.79 -6.75 14.39
N ASN A 41 -4.47 -7.04 15.50
CA ASN A 41 -5.07 -8.35 15.72
C ASN A 41 -6.58 -8.45 15.57
N ASP A 42 -7.33 -7.40 15.21
CA ASP A 42 -8.79 -7.60 15.15
C ASP A 42 -9.70 -6.68 14.31
N ARG A 43 -9.25 -5.92 13.30
CA ARG A 43 -10.22 -5.15 12.46
C ARG A 43 -9.81 -4.98 11.00
N TYR A 44 -10.01 -6.02 10.19
CA TYR A 44 -10.29 -5.91 8.76
C TYR A 44 -11.80 -6.14 8.53
N GLY A 45 -12.64 -5.29 9.14
CA GLY A 45 -14.07 -5.55 9.29
C GLY A 45 -15.00 -4.35 9.09
N ASP A 46 -14.60 -3.32 8.34
CA ASP A 46 -15.48 -2.23 7.92
C ASP A 46 -15.31 -1.96 6.40
N PRO A 47 -16.35 -1.50 5.70
CA PRO A 47 -16.43 -1.49 4.25
C PRO A 47 -15.38 -0.55 3.64
N VAL A 48 -14.42 -1.14 2.92
CA VAL A 48 -13.54 -0.55 1.88
C VAL A 48 -13.26 0.96 2.05
N ALA A 49 -12.64 1.36 3.18
CA ALA A 49 -12.01 2.67 3.26
C ALA A 49 -10.74 2.63 2.40
N ILE A 50 -10.71 3.44 1.33
CA ILE A 50 -9.58 3.51 0.37
C ILE A 50 -8.25 3.76 1.11
N ALA A 51 -8.28 4.57 2.18
CA ALA A 51 -7.13 4.79 3.07
C ALA A 51 -6.55 3.49 3.66
N SER A 52 -7.39 2.62 4.23
CA SER A 52 -6.96 1.33 4.79
C SER A 52 -6.44 0.39 3.72
N LEU A 53 -7.05 0.41 2.53
CA LEU A 53 -6.58 -0.36 1.38
C LEU A 53 -5.19 0.10 0.90
N ILE A 54 -4.95 1.41 0.86
CA ILE A 54 -3.63 1.98 0.53
C ILE A 54 -2.58 1.50 1.53
N ILE A 55 -2.88 1.55 2.84
CA ILE A 55 -1.94 1.09 3.88
C ILE A 55 -1.65 -0.41 3.75
N ALA A 56 -2.67 -1.23 3.51
CA ALA A 56 -2.52 -2.67 3.33
C ALA A 56 -1.66 -2.99 2.10
N ILE A 57 -1.91 -2.32 0.96
CA ILE A 57 -1.13 -2.49 -0.26
C ILE A 57 0.30 -1.99 -0.08
N ALA A 58 0.52 -0.83 0.55
CA ALA A 58 1.86 -0.31 0.84
C ALA A 58 2.65 -1.28 1.73
N THR A 59 2.01 -1.84 2.75
CA THR A 59 2.62 -2.87 3.62
C THR A 59 3.00 -4.11 2.83
N LEU A 60 2.07 -4.65 2.04
CA LEU A 60 2.29 -5.86 1.25
C LEU A 60 3.41 -5.68 0.22
N THR A 61 3.38 -4.57 -0.53
CA THR A 61 4.39 -4.21 -1.52
C THR A 61 5.76 -4.05 -0.86
N TRP A 62 5.84 -3.38 0.29
CA TRP A 62 7.07 -3.25 1.06
C TRP A 62 7.62 -4.61 1.51
N THR A 63 6.77 -5.49 2.03
CA THR A 63 7.16 -6.86 2.42
C THR A 63 7.68 -7.66 1.22
N ILE A 64 7.00 -7.59 0.07
CA ILE A 64 7.41 -8.29 -1.15
C ILE A 64 8.74 -7.73 -1.66
N TYR A 65 8.89 -6.41 -1.75
CA TYR A 65 10.14 -5.77 -2.16
C TYR A 65 11.29 -6.17 -1.23
N SER A 66 11.08 -6.09 0.09
CA SER A 66 12.09 -6.45 1.09
C SER A 66 12.49 -7.92 1.01
N ASP A 67 11.54 -8.81 0.70
CA ASP A 67 11.82 -10.23 0.53
C ASP A 67 12.58 -10.52 -0.77
N LEU A 68 12.12 -9.95 -1.89
CA LEU A 68 12.77 -10.08 -3.19
C LEU A 68 14.18 -9.48 -3.19
N LYS A 69 14.39 -8.36 -2.48
CA LYS A 69 15.71 -7.70 -2.36
C LYS A 69 16.76 -8.60 -1.71
N LYS A 70 16.36 -9.55 -0.85
CA LYS A 70 17.29 -10.53 -0.25
C LYS A 70 17.89 -11.47 -1.29
N ALA A 71 17.12 -11.81 -2.33
CA ALA A 71 17.55 -12.72 -3.40
C ALA A 71 18.06 -11.99 -4.64
N THR A 72 17.52 -10.81 -4.95
CA THR A 72 17.83 -10.02 -6.14
C THR A 72 17.97 -8.56 -5.73
N PRO A 73 19.18 -7.96 -5.76
CA PRO A 73 19.42 -6.60 -5.25
C PRO A 73 18.57 -5.50 -5.89
N SER A 74 18.13 -5.71 -7.14
CA SER A 74 17.25 -4.81 -7.89
C SER A 74 16.09 -5.61 -8.50
N PRO A 75 15.04 -5.91 -7.73
CA PRO A 75 13.91 -6.69 -8.23
C PRO A 75 13.12 -5.89 -9.29
N PRO A 76 12.66 -6.53 -10.39
CA PRO A 76 11.93 -5.83 -11.43
C PRO A 76 10.58 -5.28 -10.90
N PRO A 77 10.17 -4.06 -11.28
CA PRO A 77 8.90 -3.47 -10.87
C PRO A 77 7.69 -4.36 -11.21
N GLU A 78 7.71 -4.98 -12.39
CA GLU A 78 6.64 -5.88 -12.83
C GLU A 78 6.50 -7.12 -11.95
N THR A 79 7.63 -7.66 -11.47
CA THR A 79 7.63 -8.83 -10.58
C THR A 79 7.01 -8.47 -9.23
N ILE A 80 7.35 -7.30 -8.67
CA ILE A 80 6.77 -6.80 -7.43
C ILE A 80 5.27 -6.60 -7.62
N ALA A 81 4.85 -5.84 -8.64
CA ALA A 81 3.45 -5.55 -8.91
C ALA A 81 2.62 -6.81 -9.16
N ARG A 82 3.15 -7.77 -9.93
CA ARG A 82 2.48 -9.06 -10.17
C ARG A 82 2.31 -9.86 -8.88
N THR A 83 3.33 -9.92 -8.05
CA THR A 83 3.29 -10.66 -6.78
C THR A 83 2.30 -10.01 -5.81
N THR A 84 2.28 -8.67 -5.73
CA THR A 84 1.32 -7.93 -4.92
C THR A 84 -0.11 -8.21 -5.37
N ARG A 85 -0.39 -8.19 -6.68
CA ARG A 85 -1.73 -8.51 -7.23
C ARG A 85 -2.17 -9.93 -6.87
N ILE A 86 -1.27 -10.92 -6.99
CA ILE A 86 -1.59 -12.32 -6.66
C ILE A 86 -1.97 -12.43 -5.18
N ARG A 87 -1.11 -11.96 -4.28
CA ARG A 87 -1.36 -12.03 -2.82
C ARG A 87 -2.58 -11.22 -2.38
N LEU A 88 -2.82 -10.07 -3.00
CA LEU A 88 -4.00 -9.26 -2.69
C LEU A 88 -5.29 -9.99 -3.07
N ARG A 89 -5.33 -10.68 -4.22
CA ARG A 89 -6.49 -11.48 -4.65
C ARG A 89 -6.75 -12.69 -3.75
N GLU A 90 -5.71 -13.27 -3.18
CA GLU A 90 -5.83 -14.37 -2.21
C GLU A 90 -6.41 -13.90 -0.87
N THR A 91 -6.11 -12.66 -0.47
CA THR A 91 -6.44 -12.14 0.85
C THR A 91 -7.74 -11.32 0.86
N HIS A 92 -8.09 -10.67 -0.26
CA HIS A 92 -9.22 -9.75 -0.32
C HIS A 92 -10.03 -9.87 -1.62
N ASN A 93 -11.36 -9.88 -1.49
CA ASN A 93 -12.31 -9.77 -2.60
C ASN A 93 -12.65 -8.30 -2.89
N VAL A 94 -11.64 -7.51 -3.28
CA VAL A 94 -11.78 -6.07 -3.56
C VAL A 94 -12.05 -5.81 -5.04
N ASP A 95 -12.69 -4.69 -5.35
CA ASP A 95 -12.78 -4.17 -6.72
C ASP A 95 -11.39 -4.11 -7.37
N THR A 96 -11.25 -4.83 -8.49
CA THR A 96 -9.96 -5.07 -9.13
C THR A 96 -9.43 -3.82 -9.83
N MET A 97 -10.29 -2.91 -10.28
CA MET A 97 -9.87 -1.72 -11.02
C MET A 97 -9.24 -0.67 -10.11
N THR A 98 -9.88 -0.41 -8.96
CA THR A 98 -9.38 0.51 -7.93
C THR A 98 -8.10 -0.03 -7.31
N SER A 99 -8.09 -1.33 -6.95
CA SER A 99 -6.93 -1.97 -6.32
C SER A 99 -5.71 -2.03 -7.24
N ASN A 100 -5.89 -2.31 -8.53
CA ASN A 100 -4.78 -2.33 -9.48
C ASN A 100 -4.10 -0.96 -9.59
N SER A 101 -4.88 0.12 -9.66
CA SER A 101 -4.34 1.48 -9.73
C SER A 101 -3.54 1.83 -8.47
N ILE A 102 -4.01 1.41 -7.29
CA ILE A 102 -3.30 1.64 -6.03
C ILE A 102 -2.00 0.82 -5.98
N ILE A 103 -2.01 -0.43 -6.45
CA ILE A 103 -0.81 -1.29 -6.50
C ILE A 103 0.27 -0.68 -7.40
N ASP A 104 -0.09 -0.23 -8.61
CA ASP A 104 0.89 0.33 -9.54
C ASP A 104 1.59 1.56 -8.95
N ILE A 105 0.83 2.46 -8.34
CA ILE A 105 1.39 3.66 -7.68
C ILE A 105 2.27 3.25 -6.48
N ALA A 106 1.80 2.34 -5.63
CA ALA A 106 2.55 1.93 -4.44
C ALA A 106 3.89 1.24 -4.79
N VAL A 107 3.93 0.46 -5.87
CA VAL A 107 5.17 -0.15 -6.38
C VAL A 107 6.14 0.90 -6.87
N GLU A 108 5.67 1.87 -7.65
CA GLU A 108 6.50 2.97 -8.16
C GLU A 108 7.09 3.80 -7.00
N GLU A 109 6.28 4.14 -6.00
CA GLU A 109 6.75 4.86 -4.81
C GLU A 109 7.72 4.02 -3.97
N THR A 110 7.49 2.72 -3.83
CA THR A 110 8.41 1.83 -3.09
C THR A 110 9.80 1.83 -3.71
N ILE A 111 9.87 1.75 -5.04
CA ILE A 111 11.14 1.78 -5.77
C ILE A 111 11.77 3.17 -5.65
N ARG A 112 11.00 4.24 -5.83
CA ARG A 112 11.50 5.63 -5.75
C ARG A 112 12.08 5.98 -4.38
N HIS A 113 11.49 5.48 -3.29
CA HIS A 113 12.02 5.67 -1.94
C HIS A 113 13.31 4.86 -1.66
N HIS A 114 13.71 3.94 -2.55
CA HIS A 114 14.82 3.00 -2.34
C HIS A 114 15.85 2.94 -3.47
N GLN A 115 15.76 3.84 -4.46
CA GLN A 115 16.83 4.12 -5.43
C GLN A 115 17.82 5.13 -4.86
#